data_AF-F4N4E1-F1
#
_entry.id   AF-F4N4E1-F1
#
_cell.length_a   1.000
_cell.length_b   1.000
_cell.length_c   1.000
_cell.angle_alpha   90.00
_cell.angle_beta   90.00
_cell.angle_gamma   90.00
#
_symmetry.space_group_name_H-M   'P 1'
#
loop_
_entity.id
_entity.type
_entity.pdbx_description
1 polymer ?
#
loop_
_entity_poly.entity_id
_entity_poly.type
_entity_poly.pdbx_seq_one_letter_code
_entity_poly.pdbx_strand_id
1 'polypeptide(L)'
;MMTSKFLPALVSERICARANGYFFHLYDTSWILDKNTHATLVDIHHYLSGEGLNGCLRTLAFYASTQSAPHTLNIIMRFQHMLRETHAREITDTVLINYRARLLPATEWYLATIRGFLRTWHQLGYPGISKDVISLLDGWRLKGNRKGDAVKRQDPQEGPLTDNELTAFNEGLFGLMKRA
;
A
#
# COMPACT_ATOMS: atom_id res chain seq x y z
N MET A 1 -27.46 38.17 -16.53
CA MET A 1 -26.50 38.03 -15.42
C MET A 1 -26.32 36.54 -15.12
N MET A 2 -25.20 35.96 -15.55
CA MET A 2 -24.84 34.58 -15.21
C MET A 2 -24.13 34.57 -13.87
N THR A 3 -24.80 34.11 -12.82
CA THR A 3 -24.14 33.81 -11.54
C THR A 3 -23.39 32.49 -11.70
N SER A 4 -22.08 32.60 -11.93
CA SER A 4 -21.13 31.51 -11.74
C SER A 4 -21.26 30.98 -10.32
N LYS A 5 -21.87 29.80 -10.16
CA LYS A 5 -21.79 29.03 -8.92
C LYS A 5 -20.39 28.42 -8.87
N PHE A 6 -19.45 29.13 -8.24
CA PHE A 6 -18.23 28.52 -7.75
C PHE A 6 -18.64 27.42 -6.76
N LEU A 7 -18.50 26.15 -7.19
CA LEU A 7 -18.50 25.02 -6.28
C LEU A 7 -17.33 25.23 -5.31
N PRO A 8 -17.54 25.20 -3.98
CA PRO A 8 -16.41 25.20 -3.07
C PRO A 8 -15.57 23.97 -3.40
N ALA A 9 -14.29 24.17 -3.71
CA ALA A 9 -13.35 23.08 -3.82
C ALA A 9 -13.47 22.26 -2.53
N LEU A 10 -13.93 21.01 -2.65
CA LEU A 10 -14.06 20.09 -1.52
C LEU A 10 -12.70 20.08 -0.82
N VAL A 11 -12.66 20.59 0.41
CA VAL A 11 -11.45 20.54 1.23
C VAL A 11 -11.14 19.07 1.42
N SER A 12 -10.06 18.60 0.78
CA SER A 12 -9.67 17.20 0.87
C SER A 12 -9.40 16.85 2.34
N GLU A 13 -10.05 15.78 2.80
CA GLU A 13 -9.97 15.26 4.16
C GLU A 13 -8.49 15.13 4.59
N ARG A 14 -8.13 15.76 5.73
CA ARG A 14 -6.77 15.69 6.29
C ARG A 14 -6.67 14.51 7.25
N ILE A 15 -5.70 13.63 7.03
CA ILE A 15 -5.55 12.36 7.76
C ILE A 15 -4.17 12.31 8.41
N CYS A 16 -4.11 11.83 9.65
CA CYS A 16 -2.85 11.60 10.36
C CYS A 16 -2.14 10.35 9.82
N ALA A 17 -0.85 10.46 9.54
CA ALA A 17 -0.01 9.29 9.31
C ALA A 17 0.32 8.60 10.65
N ARG A 18 0.83 7.36 10.59
CA ARG A 18 1.29 6.63 11.77
C ARG A 18 2.45 7.35 12.48
N ALA A 19 3.30 8.04 11.73
CA ALA A 19 4.40 8.82 12.30
C ALA A 19 3.85 10.10 12.95
N ASN A 20 4.17 10.29 14.23
CA ASN A 20 3.71 11.44 14.99
C ASN A 20 4.11 12.76 14.33
N GLY A 21 3.14 13.66 14.19
CA GLY A 21 3.33 14.99 13.58
C GLY A 21 3.20 15.03 12.06
N TYR A 22 3.00 13.90 11.39
CA TYR A 22 2.81 13.83 9.93
C TYR A 22 1.33 13.67 9.56
N PHE A 23 0.93 14.32 8.47
CA PHE A 23 -0.42 14.29 7.94
C PHE A 23 -0.39 14.50 6.43
N PHE A 24 -1.45 14.08 5.76
CA PHE A 24 -1.63 14.23 4.32
C PHE A 24 -3.11 14.50 4.01
N HIS A 25 -3.39 15.05 2.83
CA HIS A 25 -4.77 15.15 2.35
C HIS A 25 -5.11 13.95 1.47
N LEU A 26 -6.27 13.36 1.71
CA LEU A 26 -6.69 12.08 1.11
C LEU A 26 -6.57 12.06 -0.42
N TYR A 27 -6.95 13.15 -1.09
CA TYR A 27 -6.95 13.23 -2.56
C TYR A 27 -5.71 13.88 -3.16
N ASP A 28 -4.70 14.21 -2.37
CA ASP A 28 -3.43 14.69 -2.93
C ASP A 28 -2.79 13.60 -3.80
N THR A 29 -2.07 14.01 -4.84
CA THR A 29 -1.28 13.09 -5.68
C THR A 29 0.01 12.66 -5.01
N SER A 30 0.31 13.14 -3.81
CA SER A 30 1.51 12.81 -3.05
C SER A 30 1.28 12.93 -1.55
N TRP A 31 1.77 11.96 -0.79
CA TRP A 31 1.66 11.92 0.67
C TRP A 31 3.05 11.88 1.32
N ILE A 32 3.26 12.74 2.31
CA ILE A 32 4.43 12.70 3.20
C ILE A 32 4.03 11.86 4.42
N LEU A 33 4.58 10.66 4.53
CA LEU A 33 4.18 9.68 5.54
C LEU A 33 5.05 9.76 6.80
N ASP A 34 6.34 10.09 6.63
CA ASP A 34 7.27 10.44 7.70
C ASP A 34 8.42 11.30 7.14
N LYS A 35 9.49 11.50 7.94
CA LYS A 35 10.67 12.29 7.54
C LYS A 35 11.43 11.75 6.31
N ASN A 36 11.34 10.45 6.05
CA ASN A 36 12.13 9.76 5.03
C ASN A 36 11.26 9.20 3.90
N THR A 37 9.94 9.14 4.09
CA THR A 37 9.03 8.38 3.24
C THR A 37 8.00 9.29 2.62
N HIS A 38 8.15 9.46 1.31
CA HIS A 38 7.24 10.23 0.47
C HIS A 38 6.65 9.31 -0.60
N ALA A 39 5.33 9.22 -0.65
CA ALA A 39 4.62 8.34 -1.57
C ALA A 39 3.90 9.15 -2.65
N THR A 40 4.29 8.95 -3.91
CA THR A 40 3.54 9.47 -5.05
C THR A 40 2.39 8.53 -5.41
N LEU A 41 1.24 9.12 -5.72
CA LEU A 41 -0.02 8.46 -6.08
C LEU A 41 -0.44 8.78 -7.52
N VAL A 42 0.46 9.32 -8.34
CA VAL A 42 0.16 9.81 -9.69
C VAL A 42 -0.45 8.71 -10.58
N ASP A 43 0.05 7.47 -10.53
CA ASP A 43 -0.54 6.39 -11.34
C ASP A 43 -1.94 6.02 -10.84
N ILE A 44 -2.16 6.04 -9.52
CA ILE A 44 -3.49 5.76 -8.95
C ILE A 44 -4.51 6.78 -9.46
N HIS A 45 -4.17 8.06 -9.38
CA HIS A 45 -5.01 9.15 -9.90
C HIS A 45 -5.13 9.14 -11.43
N HIS A 46 -4.11 8.66 -12.15
CA HIS A 46 -4.15 8.55 -13.59
C HIS A 46 -5.09 7.44 -14.06
N TYR A 47 -5.05 6.27 -13.41
CA TYR A 47 -5.75 5.07 -13.85
C TYR A 47 -7.16 4.96 -13.27
N LEU A 48 -7.33 5.20 -11.97
CA LEU A 48 -8.61 5.02 -11.29
C LEU A 48 -9.41 6.33 -11.23
N SER A 49 -10.74 6.20 -11.15
CA SER A 49 -11.65 7.34 -10.96
C SER A 49 -12.86 6.94 -10.13
N GLY A 50 -13.69 7.94 -9.76
CA GLY A 50 -14.96 7.72 -9.07
C GLY A 50 -14.83 6.91 -7.78
N GLU A 51 -15.74 5.94 -7.61
CA GLU A 51 -15.80 5.12 -6.41
C GLU A 51 -14.56 4.23 -6.21
N GLY A 52 -14.00 3.69 -7.30
CA GLY A 52 -12.79 2.88 -7.25
C GLY A 52 -11.57 3.66 -6.76
N LEU A 53 -11.41 4.92 -7.20
CA LEU A 53 -10.37 5.80 -6.68
C LEU A 53 -10.58 6.13 -5.19
N ASN A 54 -11.81 6.51 -4.81
CA ASN A 54 -12.13 6.83 -3.42
C ASN A 54 -11.88 5.62 -2.49
N GLY A 55 -12.30 4.42 -2.90
CA GLY A 55 -12.03 3.21 -2.11
C GLY A 55 -10.54 2.92 -1.96
N CYS A 56 -9.78 3.02 -3.06
CA CYS A 56 -8.34 2.82 -3.06
C CYS A 56 -7.65 3.76 -2.07
N LEU A 57 -7.90 5.07 -2.19
CA LEU A 57 -7.27 6.09 -1.36
C LEU A 57 -7.64 5.92 0.11
N ARG A 58 -8.90 5.58 0.43
CA ARG A 58 -9.32 5.34 1.82
C ARG A 58 -8.65 4.11 2.43
N THR A 59 -8.49 3.02 1.66
CA THR A 59 -7.73 1.86 2.13
C THR A 59 -6.25 2.20 2.32
N LEU A 60 -5.63 2.93 1.39
CA LEU A 60 -4.24 3.36 1.54
C LEU A 60 -4.05 4.30 2.73
N ALA A 61 -5.01 5.18 3.00
CA ALA A 61 -5.00 6.04 4.18
C ALA A 61 -5.08 5.22 5.47
N PHE A 62 -5.92 4.17 5.50
CA PHE A 62 -5.94 3.23 6.62
C PHE A 62 -4.57 2.59 6.86
N TYR A 63 -3.87 2.14 5.81
CA TYR A 63 -2.50 1.65 5.93
C TYR A 63 -1.54 2.73 6.43
N ALA A 64 -1.59 3.94 5.85
CA ALA A 64 -0.74 5.05 6.23
C ALA A 64 -0.91 5.48 7.71
N SER A 65 -2.12 5.36 8.26
CA SER A 65 -2.43 5.68 9.67
C SER A 65 -2.12 4.54 10.64
N THR A 66 -2.11 3.28 10.17
CA THR A 66 -2.01 2.11 11.06
C THR A 66 -0.72 1.31 10.90
N GLN A 67 0.00 1.44 9.79
CA GLN A 67 1.23 0.70 9.45
C GLN A 67 2.43 1.62 9.24
N SER A 68 3.63 1.04 9.22
CA SER A 68 4.85 1.83 8.98
C SER A 68 4.83 2.48 7.60
N ALA A 69 5.52 3.62 7.48
CA ALA A 69 5.58 4.34 6.22
C ALA A 69 6.22 3.51 5.09
N PRO A 70 7.33 2.76 5.30
CA PRO A 70 7.89 1.89 4.27
C PRO A 70 6.95 0.78 3.83
N HIS A 71 6.18 0.18 4.76
CA HIS A 71 5.21 -0.85 4.41
C HIS A 71 4.08 -0.29 3.53
N THR A 72 3.57 0.89 3.89
CA THR A 72 2.56 1.61 3.10
C THR A 72 3.11 1.96 1.71
N LEU A 73 4.34 2.47 1.63
CA LEU A 73 5.01 2.78 0.37
C LEU A 73 5.15 1.54 -0.52
N ASN A 74 5.55 0.39 0.04
CA ASN A 74 5.64 -0.86 -0.71
C ASN A 74 4.28 -1.24 -1.31
N ILE A 75 3.19 -1.17 -0.53
CA ILE A 75 1.83 -1.43 -1.06
C ILE A 75 1.50 -0.50 -2.23
N ILE A 76 1.72 0.81 -2.06
CA ILE A 76 1.48 1.82 -3.10
C ILE A 76 2.29 1.49 -4.37
N MET A 77 3.58 1.20 -4.22
CA MET A 77 4.45 0.87 -5.35
C MET A 77 4.02 -0.39 -6.10
N ARG A 78 3.65 -1.47 -5.37
CA ARG A 78 3.20 -2.72 -6.02
C ARG A 78 1.84 -2.55 -6.69
N PHE A 79 0.94 -1.80 -6.08
CA PHE A 79 -0.37 -1.52 -6.67
C PHE A 79 -0.25 -0.65 -7.93
N GLN A 80 0.54 0.43 -7.90
CA GLN A 80 0.81 1.24 -9.08
C GLN A 80 1.49 0.45 -10.20
N HIS A 81 2.41 -0.47 -9.85
CA HIS A 81 2.99 -1.37 -10.83
C HIS A 81 1.93 -2.24 -11.53
N MET A 82 0.97 -2.79 -10.78
CA MET A 82 -0.16 -3.51 -11.38
C MET A 82 -0.99 -2.64 -12.32
N LEU A 83 -1.33 -1.42 -11.90
CA LEU A 83 -2.10 -0.49 -12.73
C LEU A 83 -1.38 -0.16 -14.04
N ARG A 84 -0.07 0.12 -13.99
CA ARG A 84 0.74 0.38 -15.19
C ARG A 84 0.83 -0.82 -16.13
N GLU A 85 1.04 -2.01 -15.59
CA GLU A 85 1.17 -3.23 -16.39
C GLU A 85 -0.13 -3.68 -17.04
N THR A 86 -1.28 -3.36 -16.43
CA THR A 86 -2.60 -3.81 -16.91
C THR A 86 -3.43 -2.71 -17.54
N HIS A 87 -3.01 -1.46 -17.40
CA HIS A 87 -3.81 -0.27 -17.71
C HIS A 87 -5.22 -0.29 -17.09
N ALA A 88 -5.35 -0.92 -15.93
CA ALA A 88 -6.62 -1.16 -15.28
C ALA A 88 -7.30 0.16 -14.86
N ARG A 89 -8.56 0.34 -15.27
CA ARG A 89 -9.45 1.43 -14.82
C ARG A 89 -10.32 1.03 -13.63
N GLU A 90 -10.50 -0.27 -13.45
CA GLU A 90 -11.24 -0.92 -12.38
C GLU A 90 -10.52 -2.21 -11.99
N ILE A 91 -10.74 -2.70 -10.77
CA ILE A 91 -10.07 -3.90 -10.27
C ILE A 91 -11.00 -5.10 -10.48
N THR A 92 -10.69 -5.91 -11.49
CA THR A 92 -11.46 -7.10 -11.87
C THR A 92 -10.63 -8.37 -11.78
N ASP A 93 -11.29 -9.52 -11.84
CA ASP A 93 -10.66 -10.83 -11.98
C ASP A 93 -9.70 -10.90 -13.18
N THR A 94 -10.12 -10.36 -14.31
CA THR A 94 -9.37 -10.29 -15.57
C THR A 94 -8.09 -9.48 -15.39
N VAL A 95 -8.16 -8.34 -14.69
CA VAL A 95 -6.97 -7.54 -14.37
C VAL A 95 -5.97 -8.34 -13.55
N LEU A 96 -6.43 -9.08 -12.54
CA LEU A 96 -5.55 -9.89 -11.70
C LEU A 96 -4.94 -11.06 -12.47
N ILE A 97 -5.71 -11.74 -13.32
CA ILE A 97 -5.22 -12.85 -14.16
C ILE A 97 -4.13 -12.33 -15.10
N ASN A 98 -4.40 -11.22 -15.79
CA ASN A 98 -3.46 -10.59 -16.71
C ASN A 98 -2.19 -10.12 -15.99
N TYR A 99 -2.33 -9.54 -14.80
CA TYR A 99 -1.19 -9.12 -14.02
C TYR A 99 -0.33 -10.32 -13.58
N ARG A 100 -0.98 -11.38 -13.06
CA ARG A 100 -0.28 -12.60 -12.66
C ARG A 100 0.52 -13.22 -13.81
N ALA A 101 -0.05 -13.24 -15.02
CA ALA A 101 0.61 -13.76 -16.21
C ALA A 101 1.86 -12.96 -16.63
N ARG A 102 1.95 -11.69 -16.25
CA ARG A 102 3.12 -10.83 -16.51
C ARG A 102 4.24 -10.96 -15.48
N LEU A 103 3.93 -11.50 -14.30
CA LEU A 103 4.92 -11.61 -13.23
C LEU A 103 5.88 -12.77 -13.49
N LEU A 104 7.17 -12.49 -13.31
CA LEU A 104 8.19 -13.51 -13.21
C LEU A 104 8.11 -14.22 -11.85
N PRO A 105 8.65 -15.44 -11.71
CA PRO A 105 8.71 -16.13 -10.42
C PRO A 105 9.39 -15.30 -9.31
N ALA A 106 10.34 -14.45 -9.67
CA ALA A 106 11.03 -13.54 -8.75
C ALA A 106 10.17 -12.37 -8.25
N THR A 107 9.10 -12.03 -8.98
CA THR A 107 8.19 -10.92 -8.68
C THR A 107 6.79 -11.39 -8.31
N GLU A 108 6.55 -12.71 -8.23
CA GLU A 108 5.25 -13.28 -7.83
C GLU A 108 4.78 -12.76 -6.45
N TRP A 109 5.72 -12.43 -5.56
CA TRP A 109 5.42 -11.86 -4.25
C TRP A 109 4.70 -10.50 -4.32
N TYR A 110 4.80 -9.76 -5.45
CA TYR A 110 4.05 -8.51 -5.64
C TYR A 110 2.54 -8.76 -5.54
N LEU A 111 2.10 -9.89 -6.10
CA LEU A 111 0.69 -10.30 -6.06
C LEU A 111 0.26 -10.71 -4.65
N ALA A 112 1.17 -11.21 -3.82
CA ALA A 112 0.88 -11.48 -2.41
C ALA A 112 0.64 -10.19 -1.62
N THR A 113 1.42 -9.13 -1.87
CA THR A 113 1.20 -7.79 -1.30
C THR A 113 -0.14 -7.21 -1.77
N ILE A 114 -0.41 -7.24 -3.07
CA ILE A 114 -1.67 -6.76 -3.65
C ILE A 114 -2.86 -7.52 -3.07
N ARG A 115 -2.77 -8.85 -2.93
CA ARG A 115 -3.82 -9.66 -2.30
C ARG A 115 -4.16 -9.16 -0.89
N GLY A 116 -3.15 -8.87 -0.08
CA GLY A 116 -3.35 -8.31 1.27
C GLY A 116 -4.12 -6.99 1.22
N PHE A 117 -3.65 -6.08 0.36
CA PHE A 117 -4.29 -4.78 0.16
C PHE A 117 -5.76 -4.90 -0.31
N LEU A 118 -6.05 -5.71 -1.34
CA LEU A 118 -7.41 -5.85 -1.87
C LEU A 118 -8.36 -6.53 -0.89
N ARG A 119 -7.87 -7.47 -0.07
CA ARG A 119 -8.65 -8.05 1.03
C ARG A 119 -9.00 -7.01 2.07
N THR A 120 -8.04 -6.19 2.51
CA THR A 120 -8.30 -5.11 3.46
C THR A 120 -9.25 -4.07 2.87
N TRP A 121 -9.11 -3.71 1.59
CA TRP A 121 -10.04 -2.82 0.89
C TRP A 121 -11.48 -3.35 0.98
N HIS A 122 -11.70 -4.59 0.57
CA HIS A 122 -13.02 -5.21 0.63
C HIS A 122 -13.56 -5.35 2.08
N GLN A 123 -12.71 -5.71 3.04
CA GLN A 123 -13.09 -5.85 4.45
C GLN A 123 -13.51 -4.54 5.12
N LEU A 124 -12.87 -3.42 4.74
CA LEU A 124 -13.26 -2.08 5.20
C LEU A 124 -14.59 -1.62 4.59
N GLY A 125 -15.15 -2.34 3.62
CA GLY A 125 -16.44 -2.04 3.01
C GLY A 125 -16.41 -0.86 2.03
N TYR A 126 -15.23 -0.41 1.61
CA TYR A 126 -15.12 0.65 0.60
C TYR A 126 -15.43 0.09 -0.81
N PRO A 127 -16.05 0.89 -1.70
CA PRO A 127 -16.39 0.44 -3.04
C PRO A 127 -15.15 0.20 -3.90
N GLY A 128 -15.28 -0.61 -4.95
CA GLY A 128 -14.24 -0.84 -5.95
C GLY A 128 -13.67 -2.26 -6.00
N ILE A 129 -13.99 -3.13 -5.03
CA ILE A 129 -13.59 -4.54 -5.03
C ILE A 129 -14.81 -5.45 -4.89
N SER A 130 -15.00 -6.35 -5.86
CA SER A 130 -16.10 -7.33 -5.81
C SER A 130 -15.73 -8.56 -4.97
N LYS A 131 -16.75 -9.31 -4.55
CA LYS A 131 -16.56 -10.61 -3.87
C LYS A 131 -15.87 -11.64 -4.78
N ASP A 132 -16.08 -11.55 -6.10
CA ASP A 132 -15.47 -12.46 -7.08
C ASP A 132 -13.96 -12.26 -7.16
N VAL A 133 -13.50 -11.00 -7.09
CA VAL A 133 -12.06 -10.67 -7.00
C VAL A 133 -11.42 -11.30 -5.77
N ILE A 134 -12.10 -11.23 -4.62
CA ILE A 134 -11.62 -11.88 -3.38
C ILE A 134 -11.61 -13.40 -3.53
N SER A 135 -12.67 -13.98 -4.07
CA SER A 135 -12.80 -15.43 -4.25
C SER A 135 -11.72 -15.99 -5.18
N LEU A 136 -11.38 -15.27 -6.26
CA LEU A 136 -10.26 -15.61 -7.15
C LEU A 136 -8.92 -15.62 -6.40
N LEU A 137 -8.64 -14.56 -5.63
CA LEU A 137 -7.39 -14.42 -4.87
C LEU A 137 -7.24 -15.50 -3.78
N ASP A 138 -8.36 -15.91 -3.19
CA ASP A 138 -8.40 -16.97 -2.17
C ASP A 138 -8.11 -18.35 -2.79
N GLY A 139 -8.50 -18.57 -4.04
CA GLY A 139 -8.16 -19.77 -4.80
C GLY A 139 -6.71 -19.87 -5.25
N TRP A 140 -5.94 -18.78 -5.18
CA TRP A 140 -4.55 -18.75 -5.65
C TRP A 140 -3.52 -19.15 -4.59
N ARG A 141 -2.71 -20.15 -4.94
CA ARG A 141 -1.44 -20.42 -4.26
C ARG A 141 -0.37 -19.46 -4.79
N LEU A 142 0.08 -18.54 -3.94
CA LEU A 142 1.11 -17.56 -4.23
C LEU A 142 2.32 -17.82 -3.33
N LYS A 143 3.53 -17.80 -3.91
CA LYS A 143 4.75 -17.88 -3.11
C LYS A 143 4.97 -16.55 -2.39
N GLY A 144 5.17 -16.61 -1.08
CA GLY A 144 5.57 -15.44 -0.29
C GLY A 144 6.98 -14.98 -0.68
N ASN A 145 7.34 -13.75 -0.29
CA ASN A 145 8.71 -13.30 -0.41
C ASN A 145 9.63 -14.28 0.31
N ARG A 146 10.64 -14.82 -0.38
CA ARG A 146 11.63 -15.70 0.26
C ARG A 146 12.43 -14.83 1.23
N LYS A 147 12.23 -15.01 2.55
CA LYS A 147 13.07 -14.36 3.56
C LYS A 147 14.54 -14.57 3.20
N GLY A 148 15.27 -13.49 2.92
CA GLY A 148 16.67 -13.51 2.48
C GLY A 148 16.94 -13.07 1.02
N ASP A 149 15.93 -12.94 0.17
CA ASP A 149 16.13 -12.46 -1.22
C ASP A 149 16.33 -10.94 -1.29
N ALA A 150 15.69 -10.17 -0.41
CA ALA A 150 15.90 -8.73 -0.25
C ALA A 150 17.36 -8.40 0.11
N VAL A 151 17.93 -9.14 1.07
CA VAL A 151 19.34 -9.03 1.50
C VAL A 151 20.31 -9.34 0.35
N LYS A 152 19.97 -10.30 -0.52
CA LYS A 152 20.82 -10.67 -1.68
C LYS A 152 20.76 -9.68 -2.84
N ARG A 153 19.70 -8.88 -2.96
CA ARG A 153 19.49 -7.99 -4.11
C ARG A 153 20.01 -6.55 -3.91
N GLN A 154 20.59 -6.24 -2.74
CA GLN A 154 21.01 -4.87 -2.36
C GLN A 154 19.99 -3.81 -2.78
N ASP A 155 18.70 -4.12 -2.63
CA ASP A 155 17.63 -3.18 -2.94
C ASP A 155 17.75 -2.01 -1.94
N PRO A 156 18.02 -0.77 -2.37
CA PRO A 156 18.20 0.35 -1.45
C PRO A 156 16.96 0.67 -0.60
N GLN A 157 15.78 0.20 -1.02
CA GLN A 157 14.50 0.35 -0.32
C GLN A 157 14.22 -0.82 0.64
N GLU A 158 14.81 -1.99 0.37
CA GLU A 158 14.66 -3.23 1.14
C GLU A 158 16.04 -3.74 1.60
N GLY A 159 16.90 -2.80 2.01
CA GLY A 159 18.23 -3.09 2.54
C GLY A 159 18.16 -4.05 3.72
N PRO A 160 19.28 -4.69 4.11
CA PRO A 160 19.28 -5.64 5.21
C PRO A 160 18.64 -4.97 6.41
N LEU A 161 17.63 -5.64 6.98
CA LEU A 161 16.95 -5.34 8.25
C LEU A 161 17.56 -4.11 8.90
N THR A 162 16.94 -2.95 8.73
CA THR A 162 17.41 -1.71 9.36
C THR A 162 17.75 -2.04 10.81
N ASP A 163 19.00 -1.80 11.23
CA ASP A 163 19.61 -2.24 12.49
C ASP A 163 18.80 -1.87 13.76
N ASN A 164 17.74 -1.08 13.60
CA ASN A 164 16.78 -0.71 14.63
C ASN A 164 15.76 -1.81 14.99
N GLU A 165 15.56 -2.86 14.17
CA GLU A 165 14.66 -3.98 14.53
C GLU A 165 15.38 -5.12 15.28
N LEU A 166 16.72 -5.12 15.33
CA LEU A 166 17.49 -6.12 16.09
C LEU A 166 17.78 -5.69 17.55
N THR A 167 17.64 -4.41 17.89
CA THR A 167 17.89 -3.94 19.26
C THR A 167 16.73 -4.20 20.21
N ALA A 168 15.49 -4.35 19.72
CA ALA A 168 14.32 -4.58 20.56
C ALA A 168 14.11 -6.05 21.00
N PHE A 169 14.89 -7.01 20.47
CA PHE A 169 14.77 -8.42 20.87
C PHE A 169 15.86 -8.87 21.87
N ASN A 170 16.97 -8.14 22.00
CA ASN A 170 18.08 -8.52 22.90
C ASN A 170 18.24 -7.65 24.15
N GLU A 171 17.56 -6.50 24.28
CA GLU A 171 17.62 -5.72 25.54
C GLU A 171 16.64 -6.21 26.63
N GLY A 172 15.75 -7.16 26.33
CA GLY A 172 14.90 -7.80 27.34
C GLY A 172 15.60 -8.85 28.21
N LEU A 173 16.81 -9.31 27.83
CA LEU A 173 17.51 -10.39 28.55
C LEU A 173 18.70 -9.92 29.41
N PHE A 174 19.26 -8.74 29.15
CA PHE A 174 20.38 -8.20 29.96
C PHE A 174 19.94 -7.40 31.20
N GLY A 175 18.66 -7.04 31.28
CA GLY A 175 18.08 -6.34 32.44
C GLY A 175 17.77 -7.23 33.65
N LEU A 176 17.75 -8.56 33.49
CA LEU A 176 17.36 -9.52 34.55
C LEU A 176 18.55 -10.25 35.22
N MET A 177 19.80 -9.91 34.90
CA MET A 177 20.99 -10.48 35.56
C MET A 177 21.82 -9.47 36.36
N LYS A 178 21.29 -8.27 36.66
CA LYS A 178 22.04 -7.26 37.44
C LYS A 178 21.31 -6.56 38.59
N ARG A 179 20.19 -7.09 39.07
CA ARG A 179 19.63 -6.69 40.38
C ARG A 179 19.00 -7.87 41.11
N ALA A 180 19.55 -8.13 42.29
CA ALA A 180 19.17 -9.10 43.34
C ALA A 180 19.61 -10.55 43.09
#